data_AF-L1ILF7-F1
#
_entry.id   AF-L1ILF7-F1
#
_cell.length_a   1.000
_cell.length_b   1.000
_cell.length_c   1.000
_cell.angle_alpha   90.00
_cell.angle_beta   90.00
_cell.angle_gamma   90.00
#
_symmetry.space_group_name_H-M   'P 1'
#
loop_
_entity.id
_entity.type
_entity.pdbx_description
1 polymer ?
#
loop_
_entity_poly.entity_id
_entity_poly.type
_entity_poly.pdbx_seq_one_letter_code
_entity_poly.pdbx_strand_id
1 'polypeptide(L)' 'MAKSKNHTNHNQNYKAHRNGIKRPKTGTKISTKGMDPKFIRNQKFAKKNNKATQKHTSQRVKGTVDHFGVKL' A
#
# COMPACT_ATOMS: atom_id res chain seq x y z
N MET A 1 44.53 -22.44 -32.26
CA MET A 1 43.60 -21.66 -31.42
C MET A 1 43.05 -22.58 -30.34
N ALA A 2 43.34 -22.35 -29.07
CA ALA A 2 42.75 -23.15 -27.99
C ALA A 2 41.32 -22.68 -27.69
N LYS A 3 40.38 -23.60 -27.45
CA LYS A 3 39.00 -23.23 -27.13
C LYS A 3 38.90 -22.76 -25.68
N SER A 4 38.18 -21.66 -25.46
CA SER A 4 37.84 -21.14 -24.13
C SER A 4 36.55 -21.76 -23.59
N LYS A 5 36.23 -21.51 -22.32
CA LYS A 5 34.96 -21.92 -21.71
C LYS A 5 33.81 -21.08 -22.27
N ASN A 6 32.70 -21.73 -22.62
CA ASN A 6 31.55 -21.09 -23.27
C ASN A 6 30.54 -20.47 -22.29
N HIS A 7 30.44 -20.95 -21.04
CA HIS A 7 29.51 -20.43 -20.04
C HIS A 7 29.97 -20.77 -18.60
N THR A 8 29.70 -19.89 -17.63
CA THR A 8 29.89 -20.16 -16.20
C THR A 8 28.95 -19.33 -15.33
N ASN A 9 28.29 -19.99 -14.37
CA ASN A 9 27.55 -19.36 -13.28
C ASN A 9 28.36 -19.38 -11.96
N HIS A 10 29.63 -19.79 -12.03
CA HIS A 10 30.51 -19.83 -10.86
C HIS A 10 30.71 -18.40 -10.34
N ASN A 11 30.58 -18.24 -9.01
CA ASN A 11 30.70 -16.97 -8.28
C ASN A 11 29.51 -15.97 -8.41
N GLN A 12 28.48 -16.23 -9.21
CA GLN A 12 27.34 -15.28 -9.29
C GLN A 12 26.56 -15.22 -7.97
N ASN A 13 26.28 -16.38 -7.38
CA ASN A 13 25.60 -16.46 -6.08
C ASN A 13 26.42 -15.80 -4.98
N TYR A 14 27.73 -16.04 -4.93
CA TYR A 14 28.60 -15.42 -3.93
C TYR A 14 28.58 -13.89 -4.04
N LYS A 15 28.64 -13.33 -5.26
CA LYS A 15 28.51 -11.88 -5.47
C LYS A 15 27.14 -11.34 -5.07
N ALA A 16 26.06 -12.06 -5.39
CA ALA A 16 24.71 -11.69 -4.99
C ALA A 16 24.55 -11.66 -3.45
N HIS A 17 25.16 -12.63 -2.76
CA HIS A 17 25.15 -12.71 -1.30
C HIS A 17 26.11 -11.74 -0.61
N ARG A 18 27.25 -11.37 -1.23
CA ARG A 18 28.18 -10.34 -0.71
C ARG A 18 27.48 -9.02 -0.42
N ASN A 19 26.54 -8.60 -1.29
CA ASN A 19 25.73 -7.39 -1.09
C ASN A 19 24.36 -7.70 -0.43
N GLY A 20 24.00 -8.97 -0.34
CA GLY A 20 22.73 -9.47 0.15
C GLY A 20 21.61 -9.35 -0.88
N ILE A 21 20.85 -10.44 -1.08
CA ILE A 21 19.66 -10.44 -1.94
C ILE A 21 18.53 -9.71 -1.20
N LYS A 22 18.30 -8.43 -1.53
CA LYS A 22 17.29 -7.60 -0.87
C LYS A 22 15.90 -7.88 -1.42
N ARG A 23 14.93 -8.04 -0.52
CA ARG A 23 13.50 -8.16 -0.87
C ARG A 23 12.92 -6.77 -1.20
N PRO A 24 11.93 -6.66 -2.11
CA PRO A 24 11.24 -5.40 -2.33
C PRO A 24 10.57 -4.93 -1.03
N LYS A 25 10.65 -3.62 -0.77
CA LYS A 25 10.02 -3.02 0.41
C LYS A 25 8.52 -2.89 0.16
N THR A 26 7.70 -3.49 1.03
CA THR A 26 6.24 -3.31 1.00
C THR A 26 5.85 -2.18 1.96
N GLY A 27 5.34 -1.08 1.42
CA GLY A 27 4.71 -0.02 2.23
C GLY A 27 3.29 -0.38 2.66
N THR A 28 2.72 0.34 3.63
CA THR A 28 1.34 0.10 4.11
C THR A 28 0.27 0.36 3.04
N LYS A 29 0.54 1.24 2.07
CA LYS A 29 -0.38 1.57 0.98
C LYS A 29 0.24 1.20 -0.35
N ILE A 30 -0.46 0.33 -1.10
CA ILE A 30 -0.10 -0.06 -2.46
C ILE A 30 -0.72 0.88 -3.49
N SER A 31 -0.09 0.98 -4.67
CA SER A 31 -0.67 1.73 -5.79
C SER A 31 -1.89 1.01 -6.35
N THR A 32 -2.92 1.76 -6.78
CA THR A 32 -4.11 1.20 -7.43
C THR A 32 -3.99 1.12 -8.96
N LYS A 33 -2.77 1.24 -9.51
CA LYS A 33 -2.52 1.19 -10.96
C LYS A 33 -2.79 -0.23 -11.46
N GLY A 34 -3.59 -0.36 -12.53
CA GLY A 34 -3.97 -1.66 -13.10
C GLY A 34 -5.18 -2.34 -12.44
N MET A 35 -5.80 -1.72 -11.44
CA MET A 35 -7.08 -2.18 -10.89
C MET A 35 -8.25 -1.78 -11.81
N ASP A 36 -9.40 -2.46 -11.65
CA ASP A 36 -10.60 -2.19 -12.45
C ASP A 36 -10.98 -0.69 -12.46
N PRO A 37 -11.00 -0.05 -13.65
CA PRO A 37 -11.36 1.36 -13.77
C PRO A 37 -12.77 1.68 -13.23
N LYS A 38 -13.74 0.75 -13.31
CA LYS A 38 -15.10 0.98 -12.78
C LYS A 38 -15.08 1.06 -11.27
N PHE A 39 -14.42 0.12 -10.62
CA PHE A 39 -14.21 0.13 -9.17
C PHE A 39 -13.47 1.40 -8.69
N ILE A 40 -12.38 1.78 -9.36
CA ILE A 40 -11.58 2.96 -8.96
C ILE A 40 -12.38 4.26 -9.09
N ARG A 41 -13.19 4.41 -10.15
CA ARG A 41 -14.10 5.56 -10.29
C ARG A 41 -15.09 5.63 -9.13
N ASN A 42 -15.75 4.52 -8.80
CA ASN A 42 -16.68 4.47 -7.67
C ASN A 42 -15.98 4.79 -6.33
N GLN A 43 -14.83 4.16 -6.06
CA GLN A 43 -14.07 4.40 -4.83
C GLN A 43 -13.67 5.88 -4.70
N LYS A 44 -13.30 6.54 -5.80
CA LYS A 44 -12.98 7.97 -5.83
C LYS A 44 -14.18 8.82 -5.41
N PHE A 45 -15.37 8.55 -5.94
CA PHE A 45 -16.59 9.28 -5.57
C PHE A 45 -17.01 9.02 -4.12
N ALA A 46 -16.99 7.76 -3.67
CA ALA A 46 -17.28 7.41 -2.27
C ALA A 46 -16.35 8.15 -1.29
N LYS A 47 -15.04 8.14 -1.53
CA LYS A 47 -14.06 8.87 -0.71
C LYS A 47 -14.26 10.39 -0.77
N LYS A 48 -14.67 10.95 -1.91
CA LYS A 48 -14.95 12.38 -2.06
C LYS A 48 -16.13 12.80 -1.19
N ASN A 49 -17.23 12.05 -1.26
CA ASN A 49 -18.49 12.41 -0.60
C ASN A 49 -18.49 12.10 0.90
N ASN A 50 -17.77 11.05 1.33
CA ASN A 50 -17.63 10.75 2.76
C ASN A 50 -17.02 11.91 3.55
N LYS A 51 -16.12 12.72 2.98
CA LYS A 51 -15.52 13.87 3.69
C LYS A 51 -16.54 14.91 4.14
N ALA A 52 -17.63 15.11 3.39
CA ALA A 52 -18.71 16.01 3.77
C ALA A 52 -19.53 15.41 4.92
N THR A 53 -19.82 14.11 4.85
CA THR A 53 -20.56 13.37 5.88
C THR A 53 -19.81 13.29 7.21
N GLN A 54 -18.47 13.23 7.18
CA GLN A 54 -17.61 13.18 8.37
C GLN A 54 -17.82 14.37 9.33
N LYS A 55 -18.17 15.56 8.80
CA LYS A 55 -18.47 16.74 9.63
C LYS A 55 -19.79 16.57 10.40
N HIS A 56 -20.82 16.06 9.72
CA HIS A 56 -22.13 15.80 10.33
C HIS A 56 -22.07 14.61 11.31
N THR A 57 -21.32 13.55 11.00
CA THR A 57 -21.13 12.43 11.92
C THR A 57 -20.33 12.83 13.15
N SER A 58 -19.32 13.70 13.02
CA SER A 58 -18.57 14.23 14.19
C SER A 58 -19.46 15.06 15.12
N GLN A 59 -20.37 15.87 14.56
CA GLN A 59 -21.37 16.62 15.33
C GLN A 59 -22.37 15.68 16.01
N ARG A 60 -22.84 14.65 15.30
CA ARG A 60 -23.74 13.62 15.85
C ARG A 60 -23.07 12.83 16.97
N VAL A 61 -21.81 12.42 16.80
CA VAL A 61 -21.04 11.72 17.84
C VAL A 61 -20.90 12.60 19.07
N LYS A 62 -20.46 13.86 18.94
CA LYS A 62 -20.42 14.84 20.04
C LYS A 62 -21.78 14.94 20.77
N GLY A 63 -22.87 15.17 20.03
CA GLY A 63 -24.20 15.24 20.62
C GLY A 63 -24.64 13.95 21.33
N THR A 64 -24.22 12.78 20.86
CA THR A 64 -24.49 11.51 21.57
C THR A 64 -23.64 11.33 22.82
N VAL A 65 -22.38 11.80 22.82
CA VAL A 65 -21.53 11.75 24.04
C VAL A 65 -22.06 12.72 25.09
N ASP A 66 -22.50 13.90 24.66
CA ASP A 66 -23.09 14.94 25.51
C ASP A 66 -24.48 14.53 26.05
N HIS A 67 -25.27 13.78 25.27
CA HIS A 67 -26.61 13.32 25.66
C HIS A 67 -26.62 12.08 26.56
N PHE A 68 -25.76 11.09 26.31
CA PHE A 68 -25.68 9.87 27.12
C PHE A 68 -24.66 9.95 28.26
N GLY A 69 -23.97 11.08 28.42
CA GLY A 69 -23.12 11.35 29.59
C GLY A 69 -21.98 10.36 29.79
N VAL A 70 -21.52 9.67 28.73
CA VAL A 70 -20.37 8.76 28.83
C VAL A 70 -19.10 9.60 28.74
N LYS A 71 -18.71 10.15 29.88
CA LYS A 71 -17.41 10.78 30.09
C LYS A 71 -16.36 9.65 30.10
N LEU A 72 -15.45 9.66 29.11
CA LEU A 72 -14.16 8.97 29.27
C LEU A 72 -13.38 9.61 30.42
#